data_AF-A0A7J5PV42-F1
#
_entry.id   AF-A0A7J5PV42-F1
#
_cell.length_a   1.000
_cell.length_b   1.000
_cell.length_c   1.000
_cell.angle_alpha   90.00
_cell.angle_beta   90.00
_cell.angle_gamma   90.00
#
_symmetry.space_group_name_H-M   'P 1'
#
loop_
_entity.id
_entity.type
_entity.pdbx_description
1 polymer ?
#
loop_
_entity_poly.entity_id
_entity_poly.type
_entity_poly.pdbx_seq_one_letter_code
_entity_poly.pdbx_strand_id
1 'polypeptide(L)'
;MSKWQKITGIIIISALIIAHVWALTDYLVVAELSGTYCAEMSQKLFFDCIFNMREHFWFYNILSVLDIISIIVLFVVLWRKGGK
;
A
#
# COMPACT_ATOMS: atom_id res chain seq x y z
N MET A 1 -12.03 -4.46 25.06
CA MET A 1 -12.47 -4.65 23.66
C MET A 1 -13.51 -5.74 23.64
N SER A 2 -14.63 -5.50 22.98
CA SER A 2 -15.65 -6.54 22.76
C SER A 2 -15.11 -7.64 21.84
N LYS A 3 -15.70 -8.84 21.89
CA LYS A 3 -15.34 -9.95 20.97
C LYS A 3 -15.41 -9.50 19.51
N TRP A 4 -16.44 -8.74 19.15
CA TRP A 4 -16.64 -8.17 17.82
C TRP A 4 -15.53 -7.22 17.39
N GLN A 5 -15.08 -6.32 18.27
CA GLN A 5 -13.95 -5.43 17.96
C GLN A 5 -12.65 -6.19 17.68
N LYS A 6 -12.39 -7.30 18.39
CA LYS A 6 -11.22 -8.13 18.13
C LYS A 6 -11.30 -8.80 16.75
N ILE A 7 -12.45 -9.37 16.41
CA ILE A 7 -12.66 -10.04 15.12
C ILE A 7 -12.52 -9.05 13.97
N THR A 8 -13.19 -7.89 14.05
CA THR A 8 -13.08 -6.83 13.04
C THR A 8 -11.64 -6.33 12.88
N GLY A 9 -10.91 -6.14 13.97
CA GLY A 9 -9.50 -5.74 13.92
C GLY A 9 -8.62 -6.75 13.19
N ILE A 10 -8.79 -8.06 13.47
CA ILE A 10 -8.06 -9.13 12.79
C ILE A 10 -8.36 -9.12 11.29
N ILE A 11 -9.64 -8.99 10.90
CA ILE A 11 -10.04 -8.97 9.49
C ILE A 11 -9.39 -7.78 8.76
N ILE A 12 -9.45 -6.57 9.35
CA ILE A 12 -8.89 -5.35 8.75
C ILE A 12 -7.37 -5.48 8.58
N ILE A 13 -6.66 -5.93 9.62
CA ILE A 13 -5.20 -6.10 9.57
C ILE A 13 -4.81 -7.14 8.51
N SER A 14 -5.50 -8.29 8.46
CA SER A 14 -5.24 -9.32 7.45
C SER A 14 -5.47 -8.80 6.02
N ALA A 15 -6.54 -8.02 5.80
CA ALA A 15 -6.81 -7.41 4.50
C ALA A 15 -5.72 -6.39 4.11
N LEU A 16 -5.25 -5.57 5.06
CA LEU A 16 -4.16 -4.62 4.83
C LEU A 16 -2.85 -5.33 4.48
N ILE A 17 -2.52 -6.43 5.15
CA ILE A 17 -1.32 -7.24 4.84
C ILE A 17 -1.38 -7.79 3.41
N ILE A 18 -2.52 -8.37 3.01
CA ILE A 18 -2.70 -8.92 1.66
C ILE A 18 -2.55 -7.82 0.61
N ALA A 19 -3.18 -6.66 0.85
CA ALA A 19 -3.07 -5.52 -0.07
C ALA A 19 -1.62 -5.01 -0.18
N HIS A 20 -0.84 -5.04 0.90
CA HIS A 20 0.58 -4.66 0.89
C HIS A 20 1.45 -5.64 0.11
N VAL A 21 1.23 -6.94 0.27
CA VAL A 21 1.94 -7.95 -0.50
C VAL A 21 1.62 -7.81 -1.98
N TRP A 22 0.36 -7.52 -2.32
CA TRP A 22 -0.04 -7.28 -3.70
C TRP A 22 0.64 -6.03 -4.26
N ALA A 23 0.57 -4.91 -3.53
CA ALA A 23 1.29 -3.69 -3.92
C ALA A 23 2.78 -3.98 -4.15
N LEU A 24 3.45 -4.66 -3.21
CA LEU A 24 4.88 -5.03 -3.32
C LEU A 24 5.19 -5.85 -4.56
N THR A 25 4.39 -6.86 -4.84
CA THR A 25 4.53 -7.70 -6.03
C THR A 25 4.41 -6.86 -7.30
N ASP A 26 3.43 -5.97 -7.30
CA ASP A 26 3.13 -5.08 -8.42
C ASP A 26 4.27 -4.07 -8.66
N TYR A 27 4.82 -3.45 -7.61
CA TYR A 27 6.01 -2.60 -7.73
C TYR A 27 7.23 -3.33 -8.26
N LEU A 28 7.47 -4.57 -7.81
CA LEU A 28 8.59 -5.37 -8.31
C LEU A 28 8.47 -5.61 -9.82
N VAL A 29 7.26 -5.92 -10.30
CA VAL A 29 6.96 -6.05 -11.73
C VAL A 29 7.19 -4.73 -12.46
N VAL A 30 6.72 -3.61 -11.92
CA VAL A 30 6.96 -2.28 -12.52
C VAL A 30 8.45 -1.93 -12.55
N ALA A 31 9.19 -2.23 -11.49
CA ALA A 31 10.62 -1.96 -11.40
C ALA A 31 11.40 -2.79 -12.42
N GLU A 32 11.08 -4.09 -12.55
CA GLU A 32 11.70 -4.98 -13.53
C GLU A 32 11.36 -4.56 -14.97
N LEU A 33 10.10 -4.21 -15.24
CA LEU A 33 9.67 -3.65 -16.53
C LEU A 33 10.43 -2.35 -16.82
N SER A 34 10.53 -1.44 -15.85
CA SER A 34 11.24 -0.17 -16.04
C SER A 34 12.73 -0.36 -16.33
N GLY A 35 13.38 -1.34 -15.69
CA GLY A 35 14.77 -1.70 -15.96
C GLY A 35 14.96 -2.29 -17.35
N THR A 36 14.06 -3.19 -17.75
CA THR A 36 14.04 -3.80 -19.10
C THR A 36 13.79 -2.75 -20.17
N TYR A 37 12.86 -1.83 -19.91
CA TYR A 37 12.45 -0.79 -20.84
C TYR A 37 13.44 0.38 -20.94
N CYS A 38 14.17 0.74 -19.88
CA CYS A 38 15.22 1.78 -19.96
C CYS A 38 16.38 1.37 -20.89
N ALA A 39 16.62 0.07 -21.08
CA ALA A 39 17.73 -0.42 -21.89
C ALA A 39 17.43 -0.46 -23.40
N GLU A 40 16.17 -0.66 -23.81
CA GLU A 40 15.83 -1.01 -25.20
C GLU A 40 14.75 -0.11 -25.87
N MET A 41 14.26 0.94 -25.21
CA MET A 41 12.98 1.54 -25.60
C MET A 41 13.04 2.94 -26.22
N SER A 42 12.15 3.18 -27.20
CA SER A 42 11.89 4.50 -27.77
C SER A 42 11.12 5.42 -26.80
N GLN A 43 11.35 6.73 -26.90
CA GLN A 43 10.74 7.75 -26.02
C GLN A 43 9.20 7.66 -25.93
N LYS A 44 8.50 7.22 -26.99
CA LYS A 44 7.04 7.11 -27.00
C LYS A 44 6.54 6.00 -26.06
N LEU A 45 7.11 4.80 -26.17
CA LEU A 45 6.75 3.69 -25.28
C LEU A 45 7.10 3.99 -23.81
N PHE A 46 8.09 4.87 -23.57
CA PHE A 46 8.45 5.31 -22.21
C PHE A 46 7.33 6.10 -21.54
N PHE A 47 6.76 7.07 -22.26
CA PHE A 47 5.62 7.82 -21.75
C PHE A 47 4.37 6.96 -21.60
N ASP A 48 4.08 6.06 -22.56
CA ASP A 48 2.95 5.14 -22.44
C ASP A 48 3.09 4.22 -21.22
N CYS A 49 4.29 3.70 -20.96
CA CYS A 49 4.57 2.89 -19.79
C CYS A 49 4.38 3.69 -18.48
N ILE A 50 4.96 4.90 -18.37
CA ILE A 50 4.77 5.75 -17.18
C ILE A 50 3.28 6.08 -16.94
N PHE A 51 2.53 6.39 -18.00
CA PHE A 51 1.10 6.67 -17.87
C PHE A 51 0.30 5.44 -17.46
N ASN A 52 0.62 4.27 -18.02
CA ASN A 52 -0.04 3.01 -17.68
C ASN A 52 0.29 2.57 -16.24
N MET A 53 1.50 2.87 -15.76
CA MET A 53 1.93 2.57 -14.39
C MET A 53 1.39 3.56 -13.35
N ARG A 54 0.71 4.64 -13.76
CA ARG A 54 0.18 5.66 -12.84
C ARG A 54 -0.83 5.08 -11.85
N GLU A 55 -1.70 4.17 -12.27
CA GLU A 55 -2.70 3.56 -11.39
C GLU A 55 -2.05 2.73 -10.26
N HIS A 56 -0.95 2.05 -10.59
CA HIS A 56 -0.15 1.28 -9.65
C HIS A 56 0.49 2.18 -8.57
N PHE A 57 1.04 3.33 -8.97
CA PHE A 57 1.52 4.35 -8.01
C PHE A 57 0.42 4.93 -7.13
N TRP A 58 -0.79 5.09 -7.66
CA TRP A 58 -1.95 5.55 -6.90
C TRP A 58 -2.40 4.51 -5.87
N PHE A 59 -2.44 3.23 -6.25
CA PHE A 59 -2.76 2.13 -5.34
C PHE A 59 -1.82 2.13 -4.13
N TYR A 60 -0.53 2.27 -4.37
CA TYR A 60 0.49 2.41 -3.33
C TYR A 60 0.28 3.60 -2.40
N ASN A 61 0.01 4.78 -2.97
CA ASN A 61 -0.21 5.99 -2.17
C ASN A 61 -1.44 5.84 -1.27
N ILE A 62 -2.53 5.28 -1.80
CA ILE A 62 -3.74 5.05 -1.01
C ILE A 62 -3.45 4.07 0.13
N LEU A 63 -2.73 2.99 -0.14
CA LEU A 63 -2.34 2.01 0.89
C LEU A 63 -1.50 2.65 2.00
N SER A 64 -0.51 3.46 1.60
CA SER A 64 0.36 4.18 2.55
C SER A 64 -0.43 5.17 3.41
N VAL A 65 -1.40 5.87 2.84
CA VAL A 65 -2.30 6.77 3.60
C VAL A 65 -3.14 5.99 4.61
N LEU A 66 -3.68 4.83 4.22
CA LEU A 66 -4.45 3.97 5.14
C LEU A 66 -3.60 3.47 6.31
N ASP A 67 -2.34 3.15 6.06
CA ASP A 67 -1.40 2.75 7.10
C ASP A 67 -1.10 3.89 8.07
N ILE A 68 -0.82 5.09 7.56
CA ILE A 68 -0.59 6.29 8.40
C ILE A 68 -1.81 6.54 9.29
N ILE A 69 -3.03 6.49 8.73
CA ILE A 69 -4.27 6.65 9.50
C ILE A 69 -4.36 5.56 10.58
N SER A 70 -4.06 4.31 10.23
CA SER A 70 -4.11 3.17 11.15
C SER A 70 -3.12 3.33 12.31
N ILE A 71 -1.89 3.79 12.04
CA ILE A 71 -0.87 4.08 13.05
C ILE A 71 -1.32 5.22 13.97
N ILE A 72 -1.83 6.32 13.42
CA ILE A 72 -2.34 7.46 14.21
C ILE A 72 -3.47 7.01 15.13
N VAL A 73 -4.43 6.25 14.61
CA VAL A 73 -5.56 5.72 15.39
C VAL A 73 -5.05 4.80 16.51
N LEU A 74 -4.14 3.88 16.21
CA LEU A 74 -3.52 2.99 17.21
C LEU A 74 -2.81 3.79 18.30
N PHE A 75 -2.05 4.82 17.93
CA PHE A 75 -1.34 5.69 18.86
C PHE A 75 -2.31 6.42 19.80
N VAL A 76 -3.38 7.02 19.26
CA VAL A 76 -4.44 7.69 20.06
C VAL A 76 -5.14 6.70 21.00
N VAL A 77 -5.46 5.50 20.53
CA VAL A 77 -6.12 4.46 21.35
C VAL A 77 -5.21 3.99 22.48
N LEU A 78 -3.92 3.75 22.21
CA LEU A 78 -2.95 3.35 23.23
C LEU A 78 -2.71 4.46 24.24
N TRP A 79 -2.57 5.71 23.79
CA TRP A 79 -2.40 6.88 24.65
C TRP A 79 -3.56 7.06 25.64
N ARG A 80 -4.80 6.95 25.15
CA ARG A 80 -6.01 7.01 26.00
C ARG A 80 -6.09 5.90 27.05
N LYS A 81 -5.41 4.76 26.82
CA LYS A 81 -5.45 3.60 27.71
C LYS A 81 -4.36 3.64 28.80
N GLY A 82 -3.26 4.34 28.55
CA GLY A 82 -2.14 4.54 29.50
C GLY A 82 -2.31 5.74 30.44
N GLY A 83 -3.28 6.62 30.17
CA GLY A 83 -3.62 7.76 31.06
C GLY A 83 -4.64 7.43 32.15
N LYS A 84 -4.87 6.15 32.47
CA LYS A 84 -5.68 5.68 33.60
C LYS A 84 -4.78 5.02 34.64
#